data_AF-A0A7W1R2I1-F1
#
_entry.id   AF-A0A7W1R2I1-F1
#
_cell.length_a   1.000
_cell.length_b   1.000
_cell.length_c   1.000
_cell.angle_alpha   90.00
_cell.angle_beta   90.00
_cell.angle_gamma   90.00
#
_symmetry.space_group_name_H-M   'P 1'
#
loop_
_entity.id
_entity.type
_entity.pdbx_description
1 polymer ?
#
loop_
_entity_poly.entity_id
_entity_poly.type
_entity_poly.pdbx_seq_one_letter_code
_entity_poly.pdbx_strand_id
1 'polypeptide(L)'
;MAPETRAAAPPVRRRISSRRPLPPLIFIVVLAVIALAVWFKVLQTDQARPSTDQDACPAPPTVTAMDPATVRLRVFNSTQTAGLAAQASAEFVGRGFPITETGNDRTGREVLGVGELRYGARGAEQAAFVALFVPGITLVRDTRSDDLIDVALGPEYTTLASPEAVAVAIATPVAPTDIACSTGDPSETVESDPAATP
;
A
#
# COMPACT_ATOMS: atom_id res chain seq x y z
N MET A 1 32.33 -51.06 -67.79
CA MET A 1 32.46 -49.77 -67.09
C MET A 1 31.15 -49.03 -67.30
N ALA A 2 30.26 -49.06 -66.30
CA ALA A 2 28.90 -48.55 -66.39
C ALA A 2 28.83 -47.12 -65.83
N PRO A 3 28.00 -46.22 -66.39
CA PRO A 3 27.63 -44.99 -65.70
C PRO A 3 26.30 -45.18 -64.95
N GLU A 4 26.36 -45.04 -63.62
CA GLU A 4 25.19 -44.92 -62.74
C GLU A 4 24.37 -43.66 -63.07
N THR A 5 23.07 -43.84 -63.31
CA THR A 5 22.11 -42.73 -63.47
C THR A 5 21.56 -42.36 -62.09
N ARG A 6 21.90 -41.16 -61.62
CA ARG A 6 21.39 -40.59 -60.37
C ARG A 6 19.98 -40.03 -60.60
N ALA A 7 18.96 -40.67 -60.03
CA ALA A 7 17.58 -40.18 -60.06
C ALA A 7 17.45 -38.87 -59.25
N ALA A 8 17.02 -37.79 -59.91
CA ALA A 8 16.68 -36.53 -59.28
C ALA A 8 15.25 -36.57 -58.73
N ALA A 9 15.09 -36.52 -57.41
CA ALA A 9 13.78 -36.38 -56.76
C ALA A 9 13.24 -34.94 -56.93
N PRO A 10 11.94 -34.74 -57.22
CA PRO A 10 11.40 -33.40 -57.39
C PRO A 10 11.22 -32.69 -56.04
N PRO A 11 11.44 -31.36 -55.95
CA PRO A 11 11.14 -30.62 -54.74
C PRO A 11 9.63 -30.45 -54.57
N VAL A 12 9.06 -31.06 -53.53
CA VAL A 12 7.67 -30.82 -53.10
C VAL A 12 7.57 -29.40 -52.54
N ARG A 13 7.14 -28.44 -53.37
CA ARG A 13 6.79 -27.09 -52.89
C ARG A 13 5.50 -27.18 -52.08
N ARG A 14 5.61 -27.18 -50.74
CA ARG A 14 4.46 -26.99 -49.86
C ARG A 14 3.92 -25.57 -50.04
N ARG A 15 2.82 -25.45 -50.79
CA ARG A 15 2.01 -24.23 -50.86
C ARG A 15 1.40 -24.00 -49.47
N ILE A 16 2.04 -23.16 -48.66
CA ILE A 16 1.42 -22.63 -47.46
C ILE A 16 0.28 -21.73 -47.94
N SER A 17 -0.93 -22.26 -47.92
CA SER A 17 -2.12 -21.52 -48.27
C SER A 17 -2.31 -20.42 -47.23
N SER A 18 -2.07 -19.17 -47.63
CA SER A 18 -2.38 -17.99 -46.82
C SER A 18 -3.90 -17.88 -46.70
N ARG A 19 -4.44 -18.56 -45.68
CA ARG A 19 -5.81 -18.31 -45.23
C ARG A 19 -5.78 -16.95 -44.56
N ARG A 20 -6.42 -15.98 -45.23
CA ARG A 20 -6.66 -14.59 -44.82
C ARG A 20 -6.39 -14.39 -43.33
N PRO A 21 -5.26 -13.75 -42.93
CA PRO A 21 -4.84 -13.68 -41.52
C PRO A 21 -5.72 -12.75 -40.66
N LEU A 22 -6.88 -12.35 -41.16
CA LEU A 22 -7.80 -11.41 -40.53
C LEU A 22 -8.42 -11.96 -39.24
N PRO A 23 -8.98 -13.20 -39.19
CA PRO A 23 -9.56 -13.72 -37.95
C PRO A 23 -8.56 -13.87 -36.78
N PRO A 24 -7.35 -14.43 -36.95
CA PRO A 24 -6.40 -14.55 -35.84
C PRO A 24 -5.85 -13.18 -35.41
N LEU A 25 -5.72 -12.21 -36.32
CA LEU A 25 -5.26 -10.87 -35.97
C LEU A 25 -6.32 -10.10 -35.15
N ILE A 26 -7.60 -10.23 -35.50
CA ILE A 26 -8.71 -9.69 -34.70
C ILE A 26 -8.70 -10.31 -33.30
N PHE A 27 -8.51 -11.63 -33.20
CA PHE A 27 -8.47 -12.32 -31.90
C PHE A 27 -7.30 -11.82 -31.01
N ILE A 28 -6.11 -11.63 -31.59
CA ILE A 28 -4.95 -11.08 -30.87
C ILE A 28 -5.24 -9.65 -30.39
N VAL A 29 -5.85 -8.81 -31.23
CA VAL A 29 -6.21 -7.44 -30.85
C VAL A 29 -7.22 -7.45 -29.70
N VAL A 30 -8.24 -8.30 -29.75
CA VAL A 30 -9.22 -8.43 -28.66
C VAL A 30 -8.56 -8.86 -27.35
N LEU A 31 -7.67 -9.87 -27.39
CA LEU A 31 -6.93 -10.29 -26.20
C LEU A 31 -6.02 -9.20 -25.65
N ALA A 32 -5.35 -8.44 -26.51
CA ALA A 32 -4.50 -7.33 -26.10
C ALA A 32 -5.31 -6.21 -25.43
N VAL A 33 -6.50 -5.90 -25.95
CA VAL A 33 -7.41 -4.89 -25.36
C VAL A 33 -7.91 -5.35 -23.98
N ILE A 34 -8.29 -6.62 -23.83
CA ILE A 34 -8.72 -7.16 -22.54
C ILE A 34 -7.57 -7.12 -21.53
N ALA A 35 -6.36 -7.52 -21.92
CA ALA A 35 -5.19 -7.46 -21.07
C ALA A 35 -4.85 -6.02 -20.65
N LEU A 36 -4.92 -5.07 -21.58
CA LEU A 36 -4.75 -3.64 -21.28
C LEU A 36 -5.82 -3.15 -20.31
N ALA A 37 -7.09 -3.50 -20.50
CA ALA A 37 -8.16 -3.08 -19.61
C ALA A 37 -7.96 -3.60 -18.17
N VAL A 38 -7.54 -4.85 -18.02
CA VAL A 38 -7.23 -5.43 -16.71
C VAL A 38 -6.02 -4.74 -16.08
N TRP A 39 -4.94 -4.52 -16.85
CA TRP A 39 -3.76 -3.83 -16.35
C TRP A 39 -4.03 -2.36 -15.98
N PHE A 40 -4.85 -1.67 -16.78
CA PHE A 40 -5.26 -0.29 -16.51
C PHE A 40 -6.17 -0.22 -15.29
N LYS A 41 -7.07 -1.19 -15.09
CA LYS A 41 -7.87 -1.29 -13.86
C LYS A 41 -6.99 -1.47 -12.62
N VAL A 42 -5.94 -2.30 -12.70
CA VAL A 42 -4.98 -2.49 -11.60
C VAL A 42 -4.29 -1.17 -11.26
N LEU A 43 -3.70 -0.50 -12.25
CA LEU A 43 -3.03 0.79 -12.04
C LEU A 43 -3.97 1.89 -11.54
N GLN A 44 -5.19 1.94 -12.04
CA GLN A 44 -6.18 2.93 -11.59
C GLN A 44 -6.66 2.67 -10.15
N THR A 45 -6.62 1.41 -9.68
CA THR A 45 -6.98 1.09 -8.30
C THR A 45 -5.93 1.63 -7.31
N ASP A 46 -4.66 1.69 -7.71
CA ASP A 46 -3.59 2.34 -6.92
C ASP A 46 -3.68 3.88 -6.96
N GLN A 47 -4.19 4.45 -8.06
CA GLN A 47 -4.34 5.90 -8.28
C GLN A 47 -5.68 6.46 -7.76
N ALA A 48 -6.63 5.61 -7.36
CA ALA A 48 -7.93 6.01 -6.82
C ALA A 48 -7.90 6.39 -5.34
N ARG A 49 -6.71 6.67 -4.78
CA ARG A 49 -6.64 7.57 -3.63
C ARG A 49 -6.88 8.97 -4.18
N PRO A 50 -7.91 9.70 -3.73
CA PRO A 50 -8.04 11.09 -4.12
C PRO A 50 -6.77 11.81 -3.68
N SER A 51 -5.96 12.21 -4.66
CA SER A 51 -4.95 13.26 -4.52
C SER A 51 -5.70 14.58 -4.36
N THR A 52 -6.43 14.73 -3.26
CA THR A 52 -6.91 16.03 -2.82
C THR A 52 -5.83 16.59 -1.91
N ASP A 53 -5.48 17.85 -2.14
CA ASP A 53 -4.51 18.67 -1.41
C ASP A 53 -3.04 18.55 -1.83
N GLN A 54 -2.75 19.08 -3.02
CA GLN A 54 -1.45 19.72 -3.30
C GLN A 54 -1.55 21.25 -3.39
N ASP A 55 -2.70 21.86 -3.08
CA ASP A 55 -2.89 23.32 -3.08
C ASP A 55 -3.60 23.87 -1.83
N ALA A 56 -3.89 23.04 -0.84
CA ALA A 56 -4.30 23.50 0.49
C ALA A 56 -3.21 23.12 1.49
N CYS A 57 -2.85 24.06 2.37
CA CYS A 57 -2.05 23.81 3.57
C CYS A 57 -2.40 22.41 4.12
N PRO A 58 -1.43 21.49 4.36
CA PRO A 58 -1.72 20.08 4.61
C PRO A 58 -2.65 19.97 5.82
N ALA A 59 -3.91 19.65 5.55
CA ALA A 59 -4.83 19.28 6.59
C ALA A 59 -4.23 18.04 7.28
N PRO A 60 -4.32 17.95 8.61
CA PRO A 60 -3.76 16.81 9.33
C PRO A 60 -4.44 15.56 8.80
N PRO A 61 -3.74 14.42 8.65
CA PRO A 61 -4.36 13.19 8.18
C PRO A 61 -5.55 12.89 9.10
N THR A 62 -6.75 13.11 8.58
CA THR A 62 -7.98 12.85 9.33
C THR A 62 -8.15 11.35 9.29
N VAL A 63 -7.62 10.67 10.31
CA VAL A 63 -7.86 9.24 10.46
C VAL A 63 -9.35 9.09 10.74
N THR A 64 -10.08 8.63 9.73
CA THR A 64 -11.53 8.49 9.84
C THR A 64 -11.82 7.42 10.89
N ALA A 65 -12.68 7.76 11.86
CA ALA A 65 -13.16 6.79 12.84
C ALA A 65 -13.87 5.64 12.09
N MET A 66 -13.22 4.48 12.04
CA MET A 66 -13.76 3.26 11.47
C MET A 66 -14.32 2.38 12.58
N ASP A 67 -15.31 1.54 12.26
CA ASP A 67 -15.79 0.51 13.18
C ASP A 67 -14.71 -0.58 13.35
N PRO A 68 -14.17 -0.79 14.57
CA PRO A 68 -13.18 -1.85 14.84
C PRO A 68 -13.64 -3.23 14.40
N ALA A 69 -14.95 -3.50 14.41
CA ALA A 69 -15.52 -4.80 14.03
C ALA A 69 -15.30 -5.14 12.55
N THR A 70 -14.98 -4.15 11.72
CA THR A 70 -14.72 -4.33 10.28
C THR A 70 -13.25 -4.66 9.97
N VAL A 71 -12.35 -4.52 10.97
CA VAL A 71 -10.90 -4.63 10.78
C VAL A 71 -10.39 -5.98 11.27
N ARG A 72 -10.04 -6.86 10.33
CA ARG A 72 -9.53 -8.20 10.64
C ARG A 72 -8.04 -8.17 10.95
N LEU A 73 -7.70 -8.60 12.16
CA LEU A 73 -6.33 -8.61 12.65
C LEU A 73 -5.79 -10.02 12.83
N ARG A 74 -4.47 -10.15 12.65
CA ARG A 74 -3.69 -11.29 13.11
C ARG A 74 -2.59 -10.79 14.02
N VAL A 75 -2.43 -11.41 15.19
CA VAL A 75 -1.47 -10.95 16.19
C VAL A 75 -0.34 -11.95 16.29
N PHE A 76 0.87 -11.49 16.01
CA PHE A 76 2.08 -12.30 16.03
C PHE A 76 3.07 -11.79 17.06
N ASN A 77 3.66 -12.70 17.80
CA ASN A 77 4.76 -12.42 18.71
C ASN A 77 6.08 -12.55 17.94
N SER A 78 6.81 -11.45 17.79
CA SER A 78 8.15 -11.44 17.17
C SER A 78 9.26 -11.38 18.23
N THR A 79 8.94 -11.70 19.49
CA THR A 79 9.85 -11.68 20.65
C THR A 79 9.96 -13.07 21.29
N GLN A 80 10.84 -13.17 22.30
CA GLN A 80 11.00 -14.36 23.14
C GLN A 80 10.03 -14.39 24.34
N THR A 81 9.19 -13.36 24.52
CA THR A 81 8.27 -13.26 25.65
C THR A 81 7.08 -14.17 25.44
N ALA A 82 6.96 -15.24 26.23
CA ALA A 82 5.85 -16.17 26.10
C ALA A 82 4.50 -15.51 26.43
N GLY A 83 3.48 -15.80 25.62
CA GLY A 83 2.11 -15.32 25.85
C GLY A 83 1.82 -13.89 25.39
N LEU A 84 2.81 -13.14 24.91
CA LEU A 84 2.66 -11.73 24.52
C LEU A 84 1.54 -11.52 23.48
N ALA A 85 1.53 -12.33 22.41
CA ALA A 85 0.49 -12.25 21.39
C ALA A 85 -0.90 -12.60 21.89
N ALA A 86 -1.02 -13.53 22.86
CA ALA A 86 -2.30 -13.89 23.45
C ALA A 86 -2.85 -12.78 24.37
N GLN A 87 -1.97 -12.10 25.09
CA GLN A 87 -2.34 -10.93 25.89
C GLN A 87 -2.81 -9.79 24.98
N ALA A 88 -2.00 -9.42 23.98
CA ALA A 88 -2.36 -8.36 23.05
C ALA A 88 -3.64 -8.69 22.26
N SER A 89 -3.84 -9.94 21.84
CA SER A 89 -5.07 -10.33 21.14
C SER A 89 -6.30 -10.18 22.04
N ALA A 90 -6.22 -10.51 23.32
CA ALA A 90 -7.31 -10.27 24.27
C ALA A 90 -7.61 -8.77 24.43
N GLU A 91 -6.58 -7.92 24.46
CA GLU A 91 -6.75 -6.46 24.50
C GLU A 91 -7.45 -5.94 23.24
N PHE A 92 -7.04 -6.39 22.05
CA PHE A 92 -7.69 -6.03 20.79
C PHE A 92 -9.13 -6.52 20.68
N VAL A 93 -9.43 -7.74 21.14
CA VAL A 93 -10.82 -8.24 21.21
C VAL A 93 -11.66 -7.37 22.15
N GLY A 94 -11.11 -6.96 23.29
CA GLY A 94 -11.76 -6.02 24.22
C GLY A 94 -12.04 -4.64 23.60
N ARG A 95 -11.32 -4.27 22.54
CA ARG A 95 -11.55 -3.05 21.74
C ARG A 95 -12.49 -3.27 20.54
N GLY A 96 -13.02 -4.48 20.35
CA GLY A 96 -13.96 -4.81 19.29
C GLY A 96 -13.32 -5.29 17.99
N PHE A 97 -12.00 -5.54 17.96
CA PHE A 97 -11.34 -6.05 16.75
C PHE A 97 -11.51 -7.57 16.62
N PRO A 98 -11.97 -8.07 15.46
CA PRO A 98 -11.98 -9.50 15.17
C PRO A 98 -10.56 -10.03 14.91
N ILE A 99 -10.07 -10.85 15.84
CA ILE A 99 -8.80 -11.56 15.68
C ILE A 99 -9.03 -12.86 14.91
N THR A 100 -8.38 -12.97 13.76
CA THR A 100 -8.47 -14.17 12.90
C THR A 100 -7.39 -15.20 13.25
N GLU A 101 -6.23 -14.74 13.73
CA GLU A 101 -5.11 -15.61 14.06
C GLU A 101 -4.27 -15.00 15.19
N THR A 102 -3.70 -15.85 16.04
CA THR A 102 -2.74 -15.47 17.08
C THR A 102 -1.62 -16.49 17.13
N GLY A 103 -0.36 -16.06 17.17
CA GLY A 103 0.78 -16.97 17.23
C GLY A 103 2.13 -16.28 17.35
N ASN A 104 3.19 -17.01 17.02
CA ASN A 104 4.54 -16.46 16.89
C ASN A 104 4.81 -16.09 15.43
N ASP A 105 5.59 -15.03 15.21
CA ASP A 105 6.02 -14.62 13.88
C ASP A 105 6.99 -15.66 13.30
N ARG A 106 6.58 -16.28 12.18
CA ARG A 106 7.36 -17.31 11.47
C ARG A 106 8.20 -16.75 10.34
N THR A 107 8.15 -15.44 10.09
CA THR A 107 8.88 -14.81 8.99
C THR A 107 10.39 -14.75 9.23
N GLY A 108 10.84 -14.94 10.47
CA GLY A 108 12.26 -14.85 10.85
C GLY A 108 12.84 -13.44 10.74
N ARG A 109 11.99 -12.43 10.54
CA ARG A 109 12.39 -11.02 10.52
C ARG A 109 12.54 -10.51 11.94
N GLU A 110 13.61 -9.77 12.18
CA GLU A 110 13.79 -9.05 13.43
C GLU A 110 12.87 -7.83 13.45
N VAL A 111 12.04 -7.74 14.49
CA VAL A 111 11.12 -6.63 14.72
C VAL A 111 11.68 -5.78 15.84
N LEU A 112 11.92 -4.51 15.54
CA LEU A 112 12.52 -3.55 16.47
C LEU A 112 11.46 -2.64 17.11
N GLY A 113 11.79 -2.09 18.27
CA GLY A 113 10.91 -1.16 18.98
C GLY A 113 9.61 -1.81 19.49
N VAL A 114 8.52 -1.07 19.39
CA VAL A 114 7.18 -1.50 19.84
C VAL A 114 6.61 -2.63 18.97
N GLY A 115 6.90 -2.60 17.67
CA GLY A 115 6.40 -3.61 16.74
C GLY A 115 6.26 -3.10 15.30
N GLU A 116 5.82 -4.00 14.43
CA GLU A 116 5.50 -3.74 13.04
C GLU A 116 4.03 -4.04 12.75
N LEU A 117 3.39 -3.16 12.00
CA LEU A 117 2.05 -3.35 11.47
C LEU A 117 2.16 -3.62 9.97
N ARG A 118 1.99 -4.88 9.57
CA ARG A 118 2.17 -5.31 8.18
C ARG A 118 0.82 -5.38 7.47
N TYR A 119 0.69 -4.66 6.36
CA TYR A 119 -0.59 -4.52 5.65
C TYR A 119 -0.42 -4.60 4.13
N GLY A 120 -1.46 -5.11 3.47
CA GLY A 120 -1.56 -5.17 2.01
C GLY A 120 -2.09 -3.89 1.37
N ALA A 121 -2.19 -3.90 0.04
CA ALA A 121 -2.69 -2.75 -0.72
C ALA A 121 -4.09 -2.28 -0.27
N ARG A 122 -4.97 -3.22 0.11
CA ARG A 122 -6.35 -2.95 0.54
C ARG A 122 -6.49 -2.60 2.04
N GLY A 123 -5.43 -2.84 2.83
CA GLY A 123 -5.44 -2.72 4.30
C GLY A 123 -4.83 -1.41 4.84
N ALA A 124 -4.50 -0.45 3.98
CA ALA A 124 -3.71 0.71 4.39
C ALA A 124 -4.44 1.66 5.36
N GLU A 125 -5.75 1.86 5.16
CA GLU A 125 -6.56 2.72 6.04
C GLU A 125 -6.81 2.04 7.39
N GLN A 126 -7.06 0.73 7.35
CA GLN A 126 -7.22 -0.10 8.54
C GLN A 126 -5.92 -0.14 9.35
N ALA A 127 -4.76 -0.23 8.70
CA ALA A 127 -3.46 -0.15 9.36
C ALA A 127 -3.26 1.21 10.04
N ALA A 128 -3.59 2.32 9.36
CA ALA A 128 -3.49 3.65 9.96
C ALA A 128 -4.42 3.79 11.18
N PHE A 129 -5.62 3.23 11.12
CA PHE A 129 -6.55 3.21 12.25
C PHE A 129 -6.01 2.39 13.42
N VAL A 130 -5.49 1.18 13.17
CA VAL A 130 -4.92 0.30 14.23
C VAL A 130 -3.67 0.91 14.85
N ALA A 131 -2.87 1.66 14.08
CA ALA A 131 -1.71 2.36 14.60
C ALA A 131 -2.05 3.41 15.68
N LEU A 132 -3.29 3.92 15.71
CA LEU A 132 -3.75 4.79 16.81
C LEU A 132 -3.83 4.06 18.15
N PHE A 133 -4.06 2.75 18.13
CA PHE A 133 -4.17 1.92 19.34
C PHE A 133 -2.80 1.45 19.83
N VAL A 134 -1.77 1.47 18.98
CA VAL A 134 -0.40 1.04 19.32
C VAL A 134 0.58 2.17 18.98
N PRO A 135 0.76 3.14 19.89
CA PRO A 135 1.64 4.28 19.64
C PRO A 135 3.08 3.80 19.47
N GLY A 136 3.76 4.31 18.45
CA GLY A 136 5.15 3.93 18.13
C GLY A 136 5.29 2.65 17.31
N ILE A 137 4.19 2.04 16.86
CA ILE A 137 4.27 0.91 15.92
C ILE A 137 4.71 1.37 14.53
N THR A 138 5.58 0.60 13.88
CA THR A 138 6.07 0.92 12.52
C THR A 138 5.13 0.33 11.47
N LEU A 139 4.65 1.15 10.54
CA LEU A 139 3.81 0.69 9.42
C LEU A 139 4.67 0.11 8.30
N VAL A 140 4.47 -1.17 7.98
CA VAL A 140 5.20 -1.89 6.92
C VAL A 140 4.22 -2.32 5.83
N ARG A 141 4.44 -1.84 4.61
CA ARG A 141 3.67 -2.28 3.46
C ARG A 141 4.19 -3.63 2.97
N ASP A 142 3.30 -4.60 2.89
CA ASP A 142 3.54 -5.89 2.26
C ASP A 142 2.97 -5.91 0.83
N THR A 143 3.46 -6.82 0.01
CA THR A 143 3.06 -7.04 -1.38
C THR A 143 1.75 -7.81 -1.52
N ARG A 144 1.11 -8.17 -0.41
CA ARG A 144 -0.19 -8.85 -0.38
C ARG A 144 -1.33 -7.95 -0.84
N SER A 145 -2.37 -8.57 -1.40
CA SER A 145 -3.56 -7.88 -1.93
C SER A 145 -4.79 -8.02 -1.03
N ASP A 146 -4.68 -8.68 0.12
CA ASP A 146 -5.75 -8.76 1.10
C ASP A 146 -5.87 -7.48 1.95
N ASP A 147 -6.90 -7.45 2.77
CA ASP A 147 -7.23 -6.44 3.77
C ASP A 147 -6.89 -6.91 5.20
N LEU A 148 -6.10 -7.97 5.34
CA LEU A 148 -5.67 -8.49 6.64
C LEU A 148 -4.48 -7.67 7.14
N ILE A 149 -4.52 -7.36 8.43
CA ILE A 149 -3.46 -6.62 9.09
C ILE A 149 -2.76 -7.54 10.08
N ASP A 150 -1.44 -7.69 9.92
CA ASP A 150 -0.62 -8.45 10.86
C ASP A 150 0.04 -7.49 11.84
N VAL A 151 -0.26 -7.66 13.12
CA VAL A 151 0.39 -6.96 14.21
C VAL A 151 1.54 -7.83 14.70
N ALA A 152 2.76 -7.52 14.30
CA ALA A 152 3.97 -8.17 14.78
C ALA A 152 4.51 -7.40 15.99
N LEU A 153 4.41 -7.98 17.18
CA LEU A 153 4.78 -7.35 18.44
C LEU A 153 6.29 -7.41 18.64
N GLY A 154 6.88 -6.26 18.93
CA GLY A 154 8.31 -6.10 19.23
C GLY A 154 8.61 -6.16 20.72
N PRO A 155 9.91 -6.14 21.09
CA PRO A 155 10.35 -6.27 22.48
C PRO A 155 9.96 -5.09 23.39
N GLU A 156 9.68 -3.92 22.82
CA GLU A 156 9.26 -2.74 23.58
C GLU A 156 7.72 -2.62 23.67
N TYR A 157 6.97 -3.59 23.13
CA TYR A 157 5.52 -3.64 23.33
C TYR A 157 5.19 -3.84 24.80
N THR A 158 4.31 -3.00 25.32
CA THR A 158 3.82 -3.09 26.70
C THR A 158 2.33 -3.34 26.73
N THR A 159 1.53 -2.38 26.25
CA THR A 159 0.07 -2.40 26.30
C THR A 159 -0.51 -1.54 25.18
N LEU A 160 -1.78 -1.76 24.83
CA LEU A 160 -2.52 -0.84 23.97
C LEU A 160 -2.71 0.54 24.61
N ALA A 161 -2.74 1.59 23.79
CA ALA A 161 -3.07 2.95 24.23
C ALA A 161 -4.44 3.02 24.92
N SER A 162 -4.57 3.88 25.93
CA SER A 162 -5.83 4.06 26.65
C SER A 162 -6.95 4.53 25.69
N PRO A 163 -8.22 4.18 25.95
CA PRO A 163 -9.34 4.64 25.13
C PRO A 163 -9.37 6.17 24.98
N GLU A 164 -8.99 6.89 26.04
CA GLU A 164 -8.86 8.35 26.04
C GLU A 164 -7.76 8.84 25.09
N ALA A 165 -6.58 8.19 25.09
CA ALA A 165 -5.50 8.55 24.16
C ALA A 165 -5.90 8.30 22.70
N VAL A 166 -6.63 7.22 22.43
CA VAL A 166 -7.17 6.93 21.09
C VAL A 166 -8.22 7.97 20.70
N ALA A 167 -9.13 8.33 21.61
CA ALA A 167 -10.13 9.36 21.37
C ALA A 167 -9.48 10.73 21.11
N VAL A 168 -8.42 11.09 21.84
CA VAL A 168 -7.63 12.30 21.60
C VAL A 168 -6.92 12.23 20.25
N ALA A 169 -6.36 11.09 19.86
CA ALA A 169 -5.70 10.94 18.55
C ALA A 169 -6.69 11.05 17.38
N ILE A 170 -7.94 10.60 17.56
CA ILE A 170 -9.01 10.75 16.56
C ILE A 170 -9.57 12.19 16.56
N ALA A 171 -9.75 12.79 17.74
CA ALA A 171 -10.37 14.11 17.91
C ALA A 171 -9.41 15.28 17.67
N THR A 172 -8.10 15.04 17.76
CA THR A 172 -7.06 16.05 17.52
C THR A 172 -6.44 15.77 16.16
N PRO A 173 -7.01 16.28 15.05
CA PRO A 173 -6.21 16.48 13.86
C PRO A 173 -5.07 17.40 14.31
N VAL A 174 -3.82 16.92 14.24
CA VAL A 174 -2.64 17.69 14.64
C VAL A 174 -2.66 19.01 13.89
N ALA A 175 -3.18 20.08 14.50
CA ALA A 175 -3.24 21.38 13.88
C ALA A 175 -1.83 21.71 13.38
N PRO A 176 -1.65 22.12 12.10
CA PRO A 176 -0.35 22.58 11.68
C PRO A 176 -0.01 23.75 12.58
N THR A 177 1.06 23.62 13.36
CA THR A 177 1.69 24.76 14.02
C THR A 177 2.10 25.70 12.90
N ASP A 178 1.27 26.71 12.66
CA ASP A 178 1.50 27.92 11.86
C ASP A 178 2.73 27.87 10.93
N ILE A 179 2.69 27.06 9.88
CA ILE A 179 3.44 27.41 8.67
C ILE A 179 2.50 28.30 7.90
N ALA A 180 2.71 29.60 8.07
CA ALA A 180 2.06 30.65 7.32
C ALA A 180 1.95 30.24 5.85
N CYS A 181 0.73 29.90 5.42
CA CYS A 181 0.31 30.07 4.03
C CYS A 181 0.30 31.60 3.78
N SER A 182 1.49 32.19 3.68
CA SER A 182 1.68 33.56 3.22
C SER A 182 1.54 33.51 1.71
N THR A 183 0.33 33.78 1.23
CA THR A 183 0.08 34.26 -0.13
C THR A 183 0.85 35.58 -0.29
N GLY A 184 2.12 35.47 -0.66
CA GLY A 184 2.89 36.58 -1.21
C GLY A 184 2.45 36.77 -2.66
N ASP A 185 1.53 37.69 -2.83
CA ASP A 185 1.08 38.28 -4.10
C ASP A 185 2.25 38.54 -5.07
N PRO A 186 2.10 38.25 -6.38
CA PRO A 186 3.14 38.53 -7.36
C PRO A 186 3.04 40.01 -7.74
N SER A 187 3.84 40.86 -7.10
CA SER A 187 4.11 42.21 -7.59
C SER A 187 5.58 42.56 -7.36
N GLU A 188 6.38 42.08 -8.30
CA GLU A 188 7.40 42.84 -9.01
C GLU A 188 7.32 44.36 -8.77
N THR A 189 8.23 44.91 -7.96
CA THR A 189 9.05 46.11 -8.28
C THR A 189 10.06 46.34 -7.17
N VAL A 190 11.26 45.78 -7.34
CA VAL A 190 12.46 46.24 -6.62
C VAL A 190 12.90 47.52 -7.32
N GLU A 191 12.32 48.65 -6.92
CA GLU A 191 12.85 49.99 -7.23
C GLU A 191 14.03 50.23 -6.29
N SER A 192 15.23 50.27 -6.87
CA SER A 192 16.52 50.48 -6.22
C SER A 192 16.82 51.96 -5.96
N ASP A 193 17.36 52.24 -4.77
CA ASP A 193 18.20 53.40 -4.37
C ASP A 193 17.49 54.76 -4.13
N PRO A 194 18.05 55.72 -3.35
CA PRO A 194 19.41 55.79 -2.82
C PRO A 194 19.61 56.11 -1.33
N ALA A 195 20.84 55.79 -0.90
CA ALA A 195 21.47 56.19 0.34
C ALA A 195 21.32 57.69 0.65
N ALA A 196 20.95 58.01 1.90
CA ALA A 196 21.12 59.32 2.50
C ALA A 196 21.76 59.18 3.89
N THR A 197 23.00 59.67 3.92
CA THR A 197 23.88 60.16 4.99
C THR A 197 23.19 60.75 6.22
N PRO A 198 23.90 60.80 7.37
CA PRO A 198 24.12 62.10 8.01
C PRO A 198 25.59 62.52 8.09
#